data_AF-A7T783-F1
#
_entry.id   AF-A7T783-F1
#
_cell.length_a   1.000
_cell.length_b   1.000
_cell.length_c   1.000
_cell.angle_alpha   90.00
_cell.angle_beta   90.00
_cell.angle_gamma   90.00
#
_symmetry.space_group_name_H-M   'P 1'
#
loop_
_entity.id
_entity.type
_entity.pdbx_description
1 polymer ?
#
loop_
_entity_poly.entity_id
_entity_poly.type
_entity_poly.pdbx_seq_one_letter_code
_entity_poly.pdbx_strand_id
1 'polypeptide(L)'
;MFDPLDDVLELGIVKNALVSLFKMEPKGTIGGLFSQILSGEEQVRDKAIKFLAEAVAEFAKKTLHPSPETEEYLVDEIKKVALSDVTGEEFKAFMTILSQLKTMQGSPQVLADIVTEQAELCQPFQPTDVDSIDRFISCARQAIPFFVRGASADPFFSYLIKQVVPQASQLTQAEDGEDPKLEMLKLCAEMSSCTLPEETIKAAVEPLFSLLLEYMPLPPSDSEDGKPTEDGTEPKLQFSYVECLLFAFHQLARKDEAFLTGADSTERLKDFRLRLQYFAQGCQMYIKQLRVALQGKAGAALQEKENKIKVVALRTTSNINIIIKDLFHNPPSYKCSV
;
A
#
# COMPACT_ATOMS: atom_id res chain seq x y z
N MET A 1 -17.42 45.85 2.14
CA MET A 1 -17.93 44.98 1.06
C MET A 1 -16.68 44.32 0.51
N PHE A 2 -16.37 43.11 0.97
CA PHE A 2 -15.22 42.35 0.49
C PHE A 2 -15.61 41.79 -0.88
N ASP A 3 -14.89 42.15 -1.94
CA ASP A 3 -15.12 41.63 -3.29
C ASP A 3 -14.24 40.38 -3.50
N PRO A 4 -14.83 39.18 -3.59
CA PRO A 4 -14.07 37.94 -3.77
C PRO A 4 -13.25 37.91 -5.07
N LEU A 5 -13.57 38.75 -6.07
CA LEU A 5 -12.83 38.81 -7.33
C LEU A 5 -11.46 39.49 -7.18
N ASP A 6 -11.37 40.52 -6.34
CA ASP A 6 -10.12 41.27 -6.11
C ASP A 6 -9.09 40.39 -5.39
N ASP A 7 -9.52 39.58 -4.42
CA ASP A 7 -8.67 38.61 -3.71
C ASP A 7 -8.07 37.55 -4.66
N VAL A 8 -8.83 37.09 -5.67
CA VAL A 8 -8.34 36.11 -6.66
C VAL A 8 -7.28 36.73 -7.58
N LEU A 9 -7.46 37.98 -7.98
CA LEU A 9 -6.49 38.71 -8.79
C LEU A 9 -5.21 39.00 -7.99
N GLU A 10 -5.35 39.43 -6.72
CA GLU A 10 -4.21 39.69 -5.84
C GLU A 10 -3.40 38.42 -5.57
N LEU A 11 -4.07 37.29 -5.28
CA LEU A 11 -3.42 35.99 -5.15
C LEU A 11 -2.65 35.58 -6.42
N GLY A 12 -3.22 35.86 -7.59
CA GLY A 12 -2.53 35.63 -8.87
C GLY A 12 -1.26 36.47 -9.03
N ILE A 13 -1.30 37.74 -8.63
CA ILE A 13 -0.14 38.64 -8.65
C ILE A 13 0.95 38.14 -7.68
N VAL A 14 0.58 37.81 -6.44
CA VAL A 14 1.50 37.26 -5.42
C VAL A 14 2.17 35.99 -5.94
N LYS A 15 1.39 35.06 -6.51
CA LYS A 15 1.91 33.81 -7.08
C LYS A 15 2.91 34.09 -8.20
N ASN A 16 2.61 34.99 -9.13
CA ASN A 16 3.51 35.34 -10.23
C ASN A 16 4.80 36.02 -9.75
N ALA A 17 4.71 36.86 -8.72
CA ALA A 17 5.88 37.46 -8.08
C ALA A 17 6.76 36.39 -7.42
N LEU A 18 6.17 35.46 -6.67
CA LEU A 18 6.90 34.34 -6.06
C LEU A 18 7.53 33.42 -7.10
N VAL A 19 6.85 33.13 -8.22
CA VAL A 19 7.44 32.37 -9.35
C VAL A 19 8.65 33.10 -9.92
N SER A 20 8.57 34.43 -10.05
CA SER A 20 9.68 35.24 -10.56
C SER A 20 10.88 35.20 -9.60
N LEU A 21 10.63 35.36 -8.30
CA LEU A 21 11.66 35.21 -7.26
C LEU A 21 12.27 33.81 -7.25
N PHE A 22 11.44 32.77 -7.34
CA PHE A 22 11.91 31.38 -7.39
C PHE A 22 12.85 31.12 -8.56
N LYS A 23 12.59 31.72 -9.72
CA LYS A 23 13.47 31.60 -10.91
C LYS A 23 14.77 32.42 -10.79
N MET A 24 14.73 33.56 -10.10
CA MET A 24 15.89 34.45 -9.96
C MET A 24 16.81 34.05 -8.81
N GLU A 25 16.23 33.76 -7.65
CA GLU A 25 16.94 33.41 -6.41
C GLU A 25 16.20 32.26 -5.70
N PRO A 26 16.32 31.01 -6.21
CA PRO A 26 15.55 29.89 -5.69
C PRO A 26 15.84 29.60 -4.22
N LYS A 27 17.11 29.66 -3.79
CA LYS A 27 17.50 29.36 -2.41
C LYS A 27 16.90 30.36 -1.40
N GLY A 28 16.99 31.66 -1.68
CA GLY A 28 16.38 32.71 -0.85
C GLY A 28 14.85 32.59 -0.80
N THR A 29 14.23 32.30 -1.95
CA THR A 29 12.77 32.08 -2.02
C THR A 29 12.34 30.88 -1.18
N ILE A 30 13.06 29.75 -1.28
CA ILE A 30 12.82 28.55 -0.46
C ILE A 30 12.95 28.90 1.03
N GLY A 31 14.02 29.60 1.43
CA GLY A 31 14.22 29.99 2.83
C GLY A 31 13.10 30.89 3.37
N GLY A 32 12.60 31.82 2.55
CA GLY A 32 11.44 32.65 2.91
C GLY A 32 10.15 31.84 3.07
N LEU A 33 9.89 30.88 2.17
CA LEU A 33 8.75 29.98 2.26
C LEU A 33 8.82 29.11 3.52
N PHE A 34 9.96 28.48 3.80
CA PHE A 34 10.12 27.63 4.98
C PHE A 34 10.03 28.41 6.30
N SER A 35 10.46 29.66 6.33
CA SER A 35 10.22 30.54 7.48
C SER A 35 8.71 30.69 7.78
N GLN A 36 7.89 30.85 6.74
CA GLN A 36 6.43 30.91 6.90
C GLN A 36 5.81 29.55 7.25
N ILE A 37 6.33 28.45 6.71
CA ILE A 37 5.85 27.09 7.03
C ILE A 37 6.12 26.74 8.51
N LEU A 38 7.27 27.14 9.04
CA LEU A 38 7.69 26.82 10.41
C LEU A 38 7.10 27.76 11.48
N SER A 39 6.89 29.03 11.15
CA SER A 39 6.56 30.07 12.15
C SER A 39 5.41 31.00 11.76
N GLY A 40 4.85 30.84 10.57
CA GLY A 40 3.72 31.64 10.09
C GLY A 40 2.37 31.09 10.55
N GLU A 41 1.31 31.74 10.06
CA GLU A 41 -0.07 31.31 10.30
C GLU A 41 -0.42 30.05 9.49
N GLU A 42 -1.32 29.21 10.00
CA GLU A 42 -1.73 27.94 9.37
C GLU A 42 -2.23 28.12 7.93
N GLN A 43 -2.98 29.19 7.66
CA GLN A 43 -3.46 29.51 6.32
C GLN A 43 -2.34 29.88 5.33
N VAL A 44 -1.25 30.44 5.83
CA VAL A 44 -0.06 30.78 5.04
C VAL A 44 0.78 29.54 4.80
N ARG A 45 0.90 28.66 5.81
CA ARG A 45 1.60 27.38 5.72
C ARG A 45 1.06 26.49 4.60
N ASP A 46 -0.26 26.26 4.56
CA ASP A 46 -0.88 25.45 3.50
C ASP A 46 -0.65 26.04 2.09
N LYS A 47 -0.82 27.37 1.95
CA LYS A 47 -0.58 28.08 0.68
C LYS A 47 0.89 28.01 0.25
N ALA A 48 1.83 28.11 1.19
CA ALA A 48 3.26 28.03 0.91
C ALA A 48 3.68 26.63 0.45
N ILE A 49 3.17 25.57 1.09
CA ILE A 49 3.43 24.17 0.70
C ILE A 49 2.85 23.90 -0.69
N LYS A 50 1.60 24.31 -0.96
CA LYS A 50 0.97 24.18 -2.28
C LYS A 50 1.74 24.91 -3.38
N PHE A 51 2.12 26.17 -3.12
CA PHE A 51 2.96 26.93 -4.04
C PHE A 51 4.27 26.21 -4.34
N LEU A 52 4.95 25.72 -3.30
CA LEU A 52 6.23 25.02 -3.46
C LEU A 52 6.09 23.74 -4.29
N ALA A 53 5.04 22.95 -4.04
CA ALA A 53 4.76 21.74 -4.80
C ALA A 53 4.53 22.03 -6.29
N GLU A 54 3.74 23.06 -6.61
CA GLU A 54 3.48 23.50 -7.98
C GLU A 54 4.74 24.07 -8.66
N ALA A 55 5.49 24.92 -7.96
CA ALA A 55 6.69 25.55 -8.47
C ALA A 55 7.80 24.52 -8.78
N VAL A 56 7.97 23.51 -7.92
CA VAL A 56 8.90 22.40 -8.16
C VAL A 56 8.45 21.59 -9.36
N ALA A 57 7.17 21.22 -9.44
CA ALA A 57 6.62 20.46 -10.57
C ALA A 57 6.82 21.15 -11.92
N GLU A 58 6.64 22.46 -11.97
CA GLU A 58 6.75 23.21 -13.22
C GLU A 58 8.21 23.60 -13.55
N PHE A 59 9.01 23.98 -12.56
CA PHE A 59 10.28 24.67 -12.80
C PHE A 59 11.53 23.93 -12.31
N ALA A 60 11.43 22.82 -11.57
CA ALA A 60 12.61 22.16 -10.98
C ALA A 60 13.70 21.85 -12.01
N LYS A 61 13.33 21.34 -13.20
CA LYS A 61 14.29 21.01 -14.27
C LYS A 61 15.15 22.18 -14.74
N LYS A 62 14.60 23.39 -14.75
CA LYS A 62 15.28 24.60 -15.25
C LYS A 62 15.93 25.40 -14.13
N THR A 63 15.36 25.34 -12.92
CA THR A 63 15.72 26.24 -11.82
C THR A 63 16.49 25.53 -10.71
N LEU A 64 16.08 24.31 -10.32
CA LEU A 64 16.67 23.57 -9.20
C LEU A 64 17.72 22.57 -9.65
N HIS A 65 17.42 21.74 -10.65
CA HIS A 65 18.30 20.66 -11.13
C HIS A 65 19.70 21.13 -11.57
N PRO A 66 19.89 22.36 -12.10
CA PRO A 66 21.22 22.89 -12.37
C PRO A 66 22.04 23.27 -11.11
N SER A 67 21.40 23.36 -9.94
CA SER A 67 22.01 23.77 -8.66
C SER A 67 21.78 22.72 -7.56
N PRO A 68 22.67 21.70 -7.45
CA PRO A 68 22.58 20.66 -6.43
C PRO A 68 22.53 21.21 -5.00
N GLU A 69 23.31 22.25 -4.70
CA GLU A 69 23.31 22.90 -3.37
C GLU A 69 21.93 23.48 -2.99
N THR A 70 21.15 23.93 -3.97
CA THR A 70 19.80 24.44 -3.74
C THR A 70 18.81 23.30 -3.51
N GLU A 71 18.97 22.18 -4.22
CA GLU A 71 18.18 20.98 -3.96
C GLU A 71 18.48 20.39 -2.58
N GLU A 72 19.76 20.28 -2.21
CA GLU A 72 20.17 19.80 -0.88
C GLU A 72 19.62 20.70 0.22
N TYR A 73 19.66 22.03 0.03
CA TYR A 73 19.03 22.96 0.95
C TYR A 73 17.51 22.72 1.08
N LEU A 74 16.81 22.50 -0.05
CA LEU A 74 15.38 22.17 -0.03
C LEU A 74 15.11 20.84 0.71
N VAL A 75 15.94 19.82 0.50
CA VAL A 75 15.83 18.53 1.21
C VAL A 75 15.99 18.74 2.71
N ASP A 76 17.00 19.51 3.14
CA ASP A 76 17.25 19.78 4.55
C ASP A 76 16.11 20.55 5.21
N GLU A 77 15.56 21.57 4.54
CA GLU A 77 14.40 22.30 5.04
C GLU A 77 13.15 21.41 5.14
N ILE A 78 12.90 20.57 4.14
CA ILE A 78 11.79 19.61 4.20
C ILE A 78 11.98 18.62 5.36
N LYS A 79 13.17 18.07 5.56
CA LYS A 79 13.44 17.15 6.67
C LYS A 79 13.17 17.80 8.03
N LYS A 80 13.57 19.07 8.22
CA LYS A 80 13.29 19.80 9.46
C LYS A 80 11.78 19.91 9.75
N VAL A 81 10.97 20.18 8.72
CA VAL A 81 9.52 20.29 8.85
C VAL A 81 8.86 18.93 8.96
N ALA A 82 9.24 17.97 8.12
CA ALA A 82 8.65 16.64 8.07
C ALA A 82 8.82 15.87 9.39
N LEU A 83 9.88 16.15 10.16
CA LEU A 83 10.13 15.57 11.49
C LEU A 83 9.45 16.34 12.63
N SER A 84 8.64 17.35 12.31
CA SER A 84 7.82 18.10 13.27
C SER A 84 6.34 17.75 13.10
N ASP A 85 5.45 18.51 13.75
CA ASP A 85 4.00 18.33 13.62
C ASP A 85 3.54 18.68 12.19
N VAL A 86 3.36 17.64 11.35
CA VAL A 86 2.87 17.74 9.97
C VAL A 86 1.64 16.88 9.78
N THR A 87 0.66 17.42 9.09
CA THR A 87 -0.53 16.64 8.70
C THR A 87 -0.18 15.64 7.59
N GLY A 88 -1.01 14.61 7.41
CA GLY A 88 -0.80 13.61 6.37
C GLY A 88 -0.76 14.18 4.94
N GLU A 89 -1.57 15.21 4.65
CA GLU A 89 -1.58 15.87 3.35
C GLU A 89 -0.32 16.72 3.11
N GLU A 90 0.17 17.42 4.14
CA GLU A 90 1.44 18.16 4.07
C GLU A 90 2.61 17.21 3.83
N PHE A 91 2.67 16.10 4.57
CA PHE A 91 3.71 15.09 4.41
C PHE A 91 3.73 14.52 2.99
N LYS A 92 2.53 14.22 2.44
CA LYS A 92 2.40 13.75 1.05
C LYS A 92 2.86 14.79 0.03
N ALA A 93 2.58 16.07 0.26
CA ALA A 93 3.08 17.16 -0.58
C ALA A 93 4.62 17.24 -0.54
N PHE A 94 5.22 17.13 0.64
CA PHE A 94 6.66 17.09 0.82
C PHE A 94 7.31 15.88 0.13
N MET A 95 6.77 14.68 0.29
CA MET A 95 7.28 13.49 -0.40
C MET A 95 7.15 13.63 -1.92
N THR A 96 6.07 14.26 -2.40
CA THR A 96 5.90 14.58 -3.82
C THR A 96 6.97 15.56 -4.31
N ILE A 97 7.30 16.60 -3.55
CA ILE A 97 8.38 17.54 -3.86
C ILE A 97 9.73 16.81 -3.91
N LEU A 98 10.08 16.08 -2.84
CA LEU A 98 11.36 15.38 -2.71
C LEU A 98 11.58 14.38 -3.86
N SER A 99 10.53 13.67 -4.30
CA SER A 99 10.62 12.69 -5.39
C SER A 99 10.99 13.29 -6.75
N GLN A 100 10.84 14.62 -6.92
CA GLN A 100 11.11 15.33 -8.17
C GLN A 100 12.51 15.96 -8.23
N LEU A 101 13.23 15.97 -7.11
CA LEU A 101 14.58 16.51 -7.01
C LEU A 101 15.59 15.54 -7.61
N LYS A 102 16.53 16.05 -8.40
CA LYS A 102 17.53 15.23 -9.09
C LYS A 102 18.47 14.52 -8.11
N THR A 103 18.86 15.21 -7.04
CA THR A 103 19.64 14.69 -5.89
C THR A 103 19.00 13.48 -5.22
N MET A 104 17.67 13.35 -5.28
CA MET A 104 16.91 12.26 -4.65
C MET A 104 16.60 11.09 -5.62
N GLN A 105 16.76 11.28 -6.94
CA GLN A 105 16.44 10.24 -7.93
C GLN A 105 17.29 8.97 -7.77
N GLY A 106 18.54 9.10 -7.31
CA GLY A 106 19.45 7.97 -7.04
C GLY A 106 19.38 7.42 -5.62
N SER A 107 18.57 8.01 -4.74
CA SER A 107 18.63 7.79 -3.29
C SER A 107 17.27 7.35 -2.72
N PRO A 108 16.64 6.27 -3.23
CA PRO A 108 15.32 5.83 -2.75
C PRO A 108 15.33 5.47 -1.26
N GLN A 109 16.47 5.01 -0.72
CA GLN A 109 16.60 4.72 0.72
C GLN A 109 16.35 5.97 1.58
N VAL A 110 16.90 7.12 1.22
CA VAL A 110 16.72 8.36 2.00
C VAL A 110 15.25 8.78 2.04
N LEU A 111 14.51 8.59 0.94
CA LEU A 111 13.07 8.86 0.90
C LEU A 111 12.30 7.87 1.78
N ALA A 112 12.66 6.58 1.73
CA ALA A 112 12.07 5.56 2.59
C ALA A 112 12.35 5.81 4.08
N ASP A 113 13.54 6.30 4.42
CA ASP A 113 13.93 6.62 5.81
C ASP A 113 13.05 7.74 6.38
N ILE A 114 12.83 8.82 5.61
CA ILE A 114 11.93 9.92 6.02
C ILE A 114 10.51 9.40 6.29
N VAL A 115 10.00 8.52 5.43
CA VAL A 115 8.67 7.92 5.60
C VAL A 115 8.64 6.94 6.79
N THR A 116 9.74 6.25 7.05
CA THR A 116 9.89 5.34 8.20
C THR A 116 9.88 6.10 9.52
N GLU A 117 10.56 7.24 9.57
CA GLU A 117 10.55 8.15 10.72
C GLU A 117 9.14 8.67 10.99
N GLN A 118 8.43 9.12 9.94
CA GLN A 118 7.04 9.59 10.05
C GLN A 118 6.05 8.52 10.49
N ALA A 119 6.30 7.26 10.14
CA ALA A 119 5.43 6.14 10.49
C ALA A 119 5.53 5.73 11.97
N GLU A 120 6.56 6.20 12.70
CA GLU A 120 6.80 5.88 14.10
C GLU A 120 6.76 4.38 14.40
N LEU A 121 7.39 3.55 13.55
CA LEU A 121 7.36 2.08 13.67
C LEU A 121 8.02 1.52 14.96
N CYS A 122 8.61 2.39 15.79
CA CYS A 122 9.08 2.04 17.13
C CYS A 122 7.95 1.98 18.17
N GLN A 123 6.78 2.56 17.89
CA GLN A 123 5.63 2.57 18.78
C GLN A 123 4.77 1.31 18.62
N PRO A 124 4.18 0.77 19.71
CA PRO A 124 3.24 -0.34 19.63
C PRO A 124 2.04 -0.02 18.73
N PHE A 125 1.61 -1.00 17.93
CA PHE A 125 0.44 -0.84 17.07
C PHE A 125 -0.85 -0.79 17.91
N GLN A 126 -1.76 0.13 17.56
CA GLN A 126 -3.05 0.31 18.22
C GLN A 126 -4.19 -0.07 17.26
N PRO A 127 -4.74 -1.29 17.33
CA PRO A 127 -5.67 -1.83 16.32
C PRO A 127 -7.07 -1.22 16.35
N THR A 128 -7.38 -0.42 17.38
CA THR A 128 -8.65 0.29 17.54
C THR A 128 -8.52 1.81 17.39
N ASP A 129 -7.29 2.30 17.20
CA ASP A 129 -7.02 3.71 17.01
C ASP A 129 -6.93 4.02 15.51
N VAL A 130 -7.91 4.77 15.02
CA VAL A 130 -8.04 5.12 13.59
C VAL A 130 -6.83 5.92 13.13
N ASP A 131 -6.31 6.83 13.95
CA ASP A 131 -5.16 7.65 13.58
C ASP A 131 -3.88 6.80 13.43
N SER A 132 -3.68 5.82 14.34
CA SER A 132 -2.59 4.85 14.23
C SER A 132 -2.70 3.98 12.97
N ILE A 133 -3.91 3.54 12.62
CA ILE A 133 -4.18 2.71 11.43
C ILE A 133 -3.90 3.52 10.15
N ASP A 134 -4.49 4.71 10.04
CA ASP A 134 -4.40 5.58 8.87
C ASP A 134 -2.98 6.08 8.65
N ARG A 135 -2.25 6.40 9.74
CA ARG A 135 -0.84 6.76 9.67
C ARG A 135 0.00 5.64 9.08
N PHE A 136 -0.15 4.41 9.57
CA PHE A 136 0.58 3.26 9.04
C PHE A 136 0.28 3.04 7.56
N ILE A 137 -1.02 3.00 7.18
CA ILE A 137 -1.45 2.78 5.80
C ILE A 137 -0.90 3.88 4.88
N SER A 138 -1.06 5.15 5.28
CA SER A 138 -0.61 6.29 4.48
C SER A 138 0.91 6.29 4.28
N CYS A 139 1.68 6.03 5.34
CA CYS A 139 3.13 5.97 5.24
C CYS A 139 3.59 4.77 4.39
N ALA A 140 3.02 3.58 4.61
CA ALA A 140 3.37 2.40 3.82
C ALA A 140 3.07 2.61 2.33
N ARG A 141 1.89 3.17 1.99
CA ARG A 141 1.53 3.52 0.60
C ARG A 141 2.54 4.49 -0.04
N GLN A 142 3.01 5.47 0.73
CA GLN A 142 4.03 6.42 0.26
C GLN A 142 5.42 5.79 0.10
N ALA A 143 5.76 4.79 0.92
CA ALA A 143 7.07 4.16 0.91
C ALA A 143 7.25 3.09 -0.18
N ILE A 144 6.17 2.39 -0.58
CA ILE A 144 6.20 1.31 -1.58
C ILE A 144 6.94 1.69 -2.89
N PRO A 145 6.68 2.85 -3.53
CA PRO A 145 7.41 3.25 -4.73
C PRO A 145 8.93 3.32 -4.54
N PHE A 146 9.41 3.59 -3.32
CA PHE A 146 10.84 3.61 -3.00
C PHE A 146 11.39 2.19 -2.78
N PHE A 147 10.62 1.29 -2.19
CA PHE A 147 11.00 -0.12 -2.03
C PHE A 147 11.20 -0.80 -3.39
N VAL A 148 10.27 -0.58 -4.32
CA VAL A 148 10.36 -1.09 -5.70
C VAL A 148 11.62 -0.56 -6.41
N ARG A 149 12.11 0.62 -6.03
CA ARG A 149 13.34 1.23 -6.54
C ARG A 149 14.60 0.78 -5.79
N GLY A 150 14.50 -0.15 -4.84
CA GLY A 150 15.62 -0.77 -4.14
C GLY A 150 15.85 -0.29 -2.70
N ALA A 151 14.97 0.54 -2.13
CA ALA A 151 15.00 0.82 -0.69
C ALA A 151 14.55 -0.41 0.12
N SER A 152 14.98 -0.49 1.38
CA SER A 152 14.57 -1.57 2.28
C SER A 152 13.10 -1.45 2.68
N ALA A 153 12.31 -2.48 2.38
CA ALA A 153 10.94 -2.63 2.89
C ALA A 153 10.91 -3.26 4.30
N ASP A 154 12.07 -3.69 4.83
CA ASP A 154 12.16 -4.47 6.06
C ASP A 154 11.53 -3.79 7.29
N PRO A 155 11.70 -2.49 7.56
CA PRO A 155 11.10 -1.87 8.73
C PRO A 155 9.57 -1.97 8.74
N PHE A 156 8.93 -1.63 7.61
CA PHE A 156 7.47 -1.69 7.46
C PHE A 156 6.97 -3.13 7.46
N PHE A 157 7.64 -4.02 6.72
CA PHE A 157 7.24 -5.41 6.62
C PHE A 157 7.39 -6.14 7.97
N SER A 158 8.53 -5.98 8.65
CA SER A 158 8.76 -6.52 9.98
C SER A 158 7.74 -6.01 11.00
N TYR A 159 7.39 -4.72 10.96
CA TYR A 159 6.36 -4.15 11.81
C TYR A 159 4.99 -4.79 11.55
N LEU A 160 4.60 -4.89 10.27
CA LEU A 160 3.34 -5.50 9.85
C LEU A 160 3.23 -6.94 10.36
N ILE A 161 4.27 -7.75 10.19
CA ILE A 161 4.28 -9.15 10.61
C ILE A 161 4.26 -9.29 12.15
N LYS A 162 5.01 -8.46 12.88
CA LYS A 162 5.18 -8.62 14.33
C LYS A 162 4.07 -7.94 15.15
N GLN A 163 3.49 -6.86 14.65
CA GLN A 163 2.55 -6.03 15.40
C GLN A 163 1.13 -6.11 14.83
N VAL A 164 0.99 -6.05 13.51
CA VAL A 164 -0.33 -5.94 12.85
C VAL A 164 -0.99 -7.32 12.66
N VAL A 165 -0.28 -8.28 12.06
CA VAL A 165 -0.80 -9.63 11.78
C VAL A 165 -1.39 -10.32 13.02
N PRO A 166 -0.72 -10.33 14.19
CA PRO A 166 -1.26 -10.97 15.41
C PRO A 166 -2.56 -10.34 15.92
N GLN A 167 -2.83 -9.09 15.56
CA GLN A 167 -4.00 -8.31 15.99
C GLN A 167 -4.98 -8.06 14.84
N ALA A 168 -4.82 -8.73 13.70
CA ALA A 168 -5.60 -8.46 12.49
C ALA A 168 -7.12 -8.68 12.69
N SER A 169 -7.54 -9.51 13.64
CA SER A 169 -8.95 -9.70 14.00
C SER A 169 -9.56 -8.53 14.77
N GLN A 170 -8.73 -7.67 15.37
CA GLN A 170 -9.15 -6.53 16.20
C GLN A 170 -9.26 -5.22 15.41
N LEU A 171 -8.74 -5.19 14.17
CA LEU A 171 -8.83 -4.03 13.29
C LEU A 171 -10.29 -3.63 13.09
N THR A 172 -10.64 -2.43 13.54
CA THR A 172 -11.98 -1.88 13.42
C THR A 172 -12.38 -1.78 11.95
N GLN A 173 -13.54 -2.32 11.59
CA GLN A 173 -14.11 -2.10 10.27
C GLN A 173 -14.57 -0.65 10.18
N ALA A 174 -14.19 0.06 9.12
CA ALA A 174 -14.74 1.38 8.84
C ALA A 174 -16.24 1.23 8.51
N GLU A 175 -17.11 1.99 9.19
CA GLU A 175 -18.55 1.99 8.92
C GLU A 175 -18.85 2.56 7.51
N ASP A 176 -18.02 3.47 7.03
CA ASP A 176 -18.06 4.08 5.69
C ASP A 176 -16.63 4.25 5.14
N GLY A 177 -16.11 3.27 4.38
CA GLY A 177 -14.76 3.39 3.83
C GLY A 177 -14.18 2.15 3.16
N GLU A 178 -12.92 2.24 2.73
CA GLU A 178 -12.12 1.07 2.39
C GLU A 178 -11.83 0.28 3.66
N ASP A 179 -11.96 -1.04 3.57
CA ASP A 179 -11.68 -1.96 4.67
C ASP A 179 -10.19 -1.87 5.07
N PRO A 180 -9.85 -1.33 6.26
CA PRO A 180 -8.46 -1.08 6.65
C PRO A 180 -7.67 -2.39 6.78
N LYS A 181 -8.35 -3.49 7.12
CA LYS A 181 -7.74 -4.81 7.19
C LYS A 181 -7.34 -5.29 5.80
N LEU A 182 -8.24 -5.20 4.83
CA LEU A 182 -7.91 -5.53 3.44
C LEU A 182 -6.77 -4.65 2.93
N GLU A 183 -6.74 -3.38 3.31
CA GLU A 183 -5.70 -2.46 2.89
C GLU A 183 -4.32 -2.83 3.45
N MET A 184 -4.23 -3.20 4.72
CA MET A 184 -3.00 -3.73 5.32
C MET A 184 -2.54 -5.02 4.62
N LEU A 185 -3.47 -5.90 4.23
CA LEU A 185 -3.13 -7.11 3.49
C LEU A 185 -2.59 -6.81 2.08
N LYS A 186 -3.12 -5.80 1.38
CA LYS A 186 -2.55 -5.35 0.10
C LYS A 186 -1.12 -4.83 0.28
N LEU A 187 -0.91 -3.99 1.28
CA LEU A 187 0.43 -3.48 1.63
C LEU A 187 1.41 -4.62 1.93
N CYS A 188 0.97 -5.62 2.68
CA CYS A 188 1.76 -6.84 2.94
C CYS A 188 2.12 -7.57 1.65
N ALA A 189 1.16 -7.78 0.76
CA ALA A 189 1.37 -8.42 -0.53
C ALA A 189 2.38 -7.65 -1.39
N GLU A 190 2.23 -6.33 -1.52
CA GLU A 190 3.16 -5.49 -2.28
C GLU A 190 4.58 -5.54 -1.71
N MET A 191 4.74 -5.39 -0.39
CA MET A 191 6.05 -5.45 0.27
C MET A 191 6.70 -6.84 0.23
N SER A 192 5.92 -7.92 0.21
CA SER A 192 6.45 -9.30 0.10
C SER A 192 7.21 -9.54 -1.21
N SER A 193 6.89 -8.77 -2.26
CA SER A 193 7.57 -8.82 -3.56
C SER A 193 8.89 -8.02 -3.59
N CYS A 194 9.15 -7.20 -2.56
CA CYS A 194 10.36 -6.41 -2.44
C CYS A 194 11.54 -7.26 -1.92
N THR A 195 12.73 -6.67 -1.92
CA THR A 195 13.90 -7.31 -1.32
C THR A 195 13.78 -7.23 0.21
N LEU A 196 13.79 -8.39 0.87
CA LEU A 196 13.69 -8.55 2.32
C LEU A 196 14.85 -9.41 2.83
N PRO A 197 15.35 -9.17 4.05
CA PRO A 197 16.33 -10.05 4.70
C PRO A 197 15.81 -11.48 4.86
N GLU A 198 16.70 -12.47 4.79
CA GLU A 198 16.33 -13.90 4.94
C GLU A 198 15.66 -14.18 6.29
N GLU A 199 16.16 -13.59 7.37
CA GLU A 199 15.58 -13.75 8.71
C GLU A 199 14.16 -13.18 8.80
N THR A 200 13.91 -12.04 8.16
CA THR A 200 12.57 -11.44 8.09
C THR A 200 11.61 -12.34 7.33
N ILE A 201 12.07 -12.92 6.21
CA ILE A 201 11.26 -13.86 5.42
C ILE A 201 10.88 -15.07 6.27
N LYS A 202 11.85 -15.75 6.89
CA LYS A 202 11.61 -16.93 7.74
C LYS A 202 10.66 -16.63 8.89
N ALA A 203 10.83 -15.47 9.54
CA ALA A 203 9.96 -15.05 10.63
C ALA A 203 8.52 -14.75 10.17
N ALA A 204 8.30 -14.46 8.89
CA ALA A 204 7.00 -14.06 8.35
C ALA A 204 6.17 -15.20 7.75
N VAL A 205 6.81 -16.30 7.34
CA VAL A 205 6.12 -17.39 6.63
C VAL A 205 5.04 -18.04 7.51
N GLU A 206 5.37 -18.46 8.73
CA GLU A 206 4.41 -19.15 9.63
C GLU A 206 3.25 -18.23 10.07
N PRO A 207 3.47 -16.96 10.50
CA PRO A 207 2.35 -16.07 10.86
C PRO A 207 1.41 -15.79 9.68
N LEU A 208 1.94 -15.53 8.49
CA LEU A 208 1.11 -15.29 7.30
C LEU A 208 0.37 -16.54 6.84
N PHE A 209 1.02 -17.70 6.91
CA PHE A 209 0.38 -18.98 6.62
C PHE A 209 -0.78 -19.23 7.59
N SER A 210 -0.57 -19.00 8.89
CA SER A 210 -1.60 -19.17 9.91
C SER A 210 -2.80 -18.26 9.65
N LEU A 211 -2.56 -16.98 9.37
CA LEU A 211 -3.61 -16.02 9.00
C LEU A 211 -4.31 -16.41 7.70
N LEU A 212 -3.59 -16.93 6.70
CA LEU A 212 -4.18 -17.44 5.46
C LEU A 212 -5.17 -18.58 5.72
N LEU A 213 -4.85 -19.52 6.63
CA LEU A 213 -5.73 -20.63 6.95
C LEU A 213 -7.04 -20.20 7.63
N GLU A 214 -7.05 -19.07 8.34
CA GLU A 214 -8.29 -18.48 8.90
C GLU A 214 -9.28 -18.09 7.80
N TYR A 215 -8.79 -17.74 6.61
CA TYR A 215 -9.59 -17.36 5.44
C TYR A 215 -9.81 -18.49 4.43
N MET A 216 -9.19 -19.65 4.65
CA MET A 216 -9.28 -20.82 3.79
C MET A 216 -9.88 -22.00 4.58
N PRO A 217 -11.21 -22.08 4.74
CA PRO A 217 -11.84 -23.15 5.50
C PRO A 217 -11.59 -24.53 4.88
N LEU A 218 -11.70 -25.57 5.70
CA LEU A 218 -11.75 -26.95 5.21
C LEU A 218 -13.05 -27.18 4.42
N PRO A 219 -13.04 -28.09 3.43
CA PRO A 219 -14.28 -28.56 2.83
C PRO A 219 -15.22 -29.09 3.93
N PRO A 220 -16.54 -28.83 3.84
CA PRO A 220 -17.51 -29.41 4.76
C PRO A 220 -17.37 -30.95 4.77
N SER A 221 -17.13 -31.54 5.93
CA SER A 221 -17.14 -32.99 6.11
C SER A 221 -18.56 -33.50 5.87
N ASP A 222 -18.72 -34.29 4.81
CA ASP A 222 -19.93 -34.94 4.31
C ASP A 222 -20.96 -34.05 3.58
N SER A 223 -20.76 -33.92 2.27
CA SER A 223 -21.87 -33.88 1.32
C SER A 223 -21.63 -34.92 0.22
N GLU A 224 -21.72 -36.20 0.58
CA GLU A 224 -21.96 -37.27 -0.40
C GLU A 224 -23.28 -37.09 -1.17
N ASP A 225 -24.11 -36.09 -0.83
CA ASP A 225 -25.39 -35.83 -1.48
C ASP A 225 -25.65 -34.36 -1.82
N GLY A 226 -24.62 -33.50 -1.92
CA GLY A 226 -24.80 -32.10 -2.39
C GLY A 226 -25.89 -31.30 -1.66
N LYS A 227 -26.27 -31.70 -0.45
CA LYS A 227 -27.25 -30.99 0.37
C LYS A 227 -26.53 -29.88 1.14
N PRO A 228 -27.04 -28.65 1.11
CA PRO A 228 -26.56 -27.59 1.99
C PRO A 228 -26.63 -28.08 3.44
N THR A 229 -25.64 -27.71 4.26
CA THR A 229 -25.71 -27.83 5.72
C THR A 229 -27.03 -27.28 6.24
N GLU A 230 -27.58 -27.83 7.32
CA GLU A 230 -28.91 -27.48 7.87
C GLU A 230 -29.10 -25.98 8.20
N ASP A 231 -28.01 -25.21 8.30
CA ASP A 231 -28.04 -23.74 8.45
C ASP A 231 -27.93 -22.93 7.14
N GLY A 232 -27.89 -23.59 5.96
CA GLY A 232 -27.96 -22.96 4.63
C GLY A 232 -26.88 -21.93 4.31
N THR A 233 -25.89 -21.73 5.19
CA THR A 233 -24.86 -20.69 5.08
C THR A 233 -23.53 -21.34 4.72
N GLU A 234 -23.33 -21.58 3.42
CA GLU A 234 -21.96 -21.77 2.91
C GLU A 234 -21.08 -20.61 3.42
N PRO A 235 -19.87 -20.89 3.95
CA PRO A 235 -19.00 -19.84 4.43
C PRO A 235 -18.68 -18.87 3.29
N LYS A 236 -19.03 -17.59 3.48
CA LYS A 236 -18.79 -16.56 2.47
C LYS A 236 -17.28 -16.35 2.30
N LEU A 237 -16.73 -16.91 1.24
CA LEU A 237 -15.30 -16.83 0.93
C LEU A 237 -14.87 -15.38 0.68
N GLN A 238 -13.80 -14.96 1.36
CA GLN A 238 -13.24 -13.60 1.23
C GLN A 238 -12.11 -13.59 0.19
N PHE A 239 -12.48 -13.60 -1.09
CA PHE A 239 -11.50 -13.75 -2.18
C PHE A 239 -10.39 -12.68 -2.18
N SER A 240 -10.70 -11.41 -1.92
CA SER A 240 -9.69 -10.34 -1.91
C SER A 240 -8.66 -10.51 -0.80
N TYR A 241 -9.08 -11.01 0.36
CA TYR A 241 -8.21 -11.31 1.49
C TYR A 241 -7.27 -12.46 1.15
N VAL A 242 -7.84 -13.54 0.61
CA VAL A 242 -7.05 -14.71 0.20
C VAL A 242 -6.12 -14.37 -0.95
N GLU A 243 -6.49 -13.52 -1.91
CA GLU A 243 -5.57 -13.06 -2.96
C GLU A 243 -4.31 -12.43 -2.36
N CYS A 244 -4.48 -11.49 -1.42
CA CYS A 244 -3.35 -10.80 -0.80
C CYS A 244 -2.48 -11.75 0.03
N LEU A 245 -3.10 -12.56 0.89
CA LEU A 245 -2.38 -13.49 1.78
C LEU A 245 -1.71 -14.62 1.01
N LEU A 246 -2.38 -15.19 0.02
CA LEU A 246 -1.85 -16.28 -0.80
C LEU A 246 -0.71 -15.78 -1.69
N PHE A 247 -0.82 -14.57 -2.23
CA PHE A 247 0.28 -13.93 -2.96
C PHE A 247 1.48 -13.69 -2.04
N ALA A 248 1.28 -13.06 -0.88
CA ALA A 248 2.35 -12.80 0.07
C ALA A 248 3.05 -14.09 0.51
N PHE A 249 2.26 -15.10 0.89
CA PHE A 249 2.79 -16.42 1.24
C PHE A 249 3.58 -17.06 0.10
N HIS A 250 3.07 -17.00 -1.13
CA HIS A 250 3.76 -17.56 -2.31
C HIS A 250 5.12 -16.89 -2.54
N GLN A 251 5.21 -15.56 -2.42
CA GLN A 251 6.48 -14.84 -2.58
C GLN A 251 7.52 -15.22 -1.51
N LEU A 252 7.08 -15.39 -0.26
CA LEU A 252 7.98 -15.69 0.86
C LEU A 252 8.37 -17.16 0.91
N ALA A 253 7.41 -18.07 0.74
CA ALA A 253 7.65 -19.51 0.77
C ALA A 253 8.54 -19.98 -0.40
N ARG A 254 8.60 -19.24 -1.51
CA ARG A 254 9.61 -19.44 -2.56
C ARG A 254 11.05 -19.37 -2.04
N LYS A 255 11.29 -18.55 -1.02
CA LYS A 255 12.61 -18.35 -0.38
C LYS A 255 12.80 -19.23 0.85
N ASP A 256 11.76 -19.97 1.27
CA ASP A 256 11.75 -20.93 2.37
C ASP A 256 10.94 -22.18 1.99
N GLU A 257 11.36 -22.86 0.92
CA GLU A 257 10.61 -24.00 0.35
C GLU A 257 10.46 -25.17 1.34
N ALA A 258 11.38 -25.28 2.31
CA ALA A 258 11.36 -26.25 3.38
C ALA A 258 10.11 -26.10 4.28
N PHE A 259 9.47 -24.92 4.31
CA PHE A 259 8.25 -24.70 5.07
C PHE A 259 7.12 -25.68 4.70
N LEU A 260 6.95 -25.98 3.41
CA LEU A 260 5.96 -26.95 2.91
C LEU A 260 6.54 -28.33 2.59
N THR A 261 7.84 -28.42 2.33
CA THR A 261 8.48 -29.66 1.83
C THR A 261 9.39 -30.34 2.84
N GLY A 262 9.60 -29.72 4.01
CA GLY A 262 10.38 -30.29 5.11
C GLY A 262 9.78 -31.58 5.63
N ALA A 263 10.61 -32.39 6.30
CA ALA A 263 10.22 -33.72 6.79
C ALA A 263 8.96 -33.68 7.68
N ASP A 264 8.84 -32.65 8.51
CA ASP A 264 7.73 -32.47 9.45
C ASP A 264 6.52 -31.73 8.85
N SER A 265 6.63 -31.27 7.59
CA SER A 265 5.59 -30.48 6.92
C SER A 265 4.53 -31.32 6.19
N THR A 266 4.62 -32.65 6.28
CA THR A 266 3.74 -33.57 5.53
C THR A 266 2.25 -33.33 5.84
N GLU A 267 1.89 -33.26 7.13
CA GLU A 267 0.49 -33.04 7.54
C GLU A 267 0.02 -31.61 7.23
N ARG A 268 0.91 -30.62 7.41
CA ARG A 268 0.66 -29.22 7.01
C ARG A 268 0.34 -29.12 5.51
N LEU A 269 1.12 -29.76 4.65
CA LEU A 269 0.90 -29.74 3.21
C LEU A 269 -0.38 -30.47 2.80
N LYS A 270 -0.72 -31.58 3.47
CA LYS A 270 -1.98 -32.29 3.24
C LYS A 270 -3.20 -31.43 3.59
N ASP A 271 -3.23 -30.85 4.78
CA ASP A 271 -4.29 -29.93 5.22
C ASP A 271 -4.42 -28.74 4.25
N PHE A 272 -3.29 -28.12 3.91
CA PHE A 272 -3.28 -26.99 2.99
C PHE A 272 -3.83 -27.35 1.61
N ARG A 273 -3.50 -28.53 1.08
CA ARG A 273 -4.04 -29.01 -0.21
C ARG A 273 -5.55 -29.20 -0.20
N LEU A 274 -6.12 -29.71 0.90
CA LEU A 274 -7.57 -29.83 1.02
C LEU A 274 -8.25 -28.46 0.97
N ARG A 275 -7.69 -27.47 1.68
CA ARG A 275 -8.17 -26.09 1.67
C ARG A 275 -8.02 -25.42 0.30
N LEU A 276 -6.87 -25.60 -0.36
CA LEU A 276 -6.64 -25.12 -1.73
C LEU A 276 -7.63 -25.72 -2.73
N GLN A 277 -7.93 -27.02 -2.61
CA GLN A 277 -8.88 -27.70 -3.48
C GLN A 277 -10.29 -27.14 -3.30
N TYR A 278 -10.74 -26.98 -2.06
CA TYR A 278 -12.03 -26.40 -1.74
C TYR A 278 -12.14 -24.95 -2.24
N PHE A 279 -11.12 -24.13 -1.97
CA PHE A 279 -11.11 -22.74 -2.38
C PHE A 279 -11.10 -22.58 -3.92
N ALA A 280 -10.36 -23.45 -4.63
CA ALA A 280 -10.36 -23.48 -6.09
C ALA A 280 -11.76 -23.79 -6.68
N GLN A 281 -12.52 -24.69 -6.06
CA GLN A 281 -13.92 -24.95 -6.46
C GLN A 281 -14.78 -23.69 -6.26
N GLY A 282 -14.63 -23.01 -5.12
CA GLY A 282 -15.28 -21.73 -4.84
C GLY A 282 -14.94 -20.66 -5.88
N CYS A 283 -13.66 -20.52 -6.25
CA CYS A 283 -13.23 -19.61 -7.32
C CYS A 283 -13.89 -19.94 -8.66
N GLN A 284 -13.96 -21.23 -9.06
CA GLN A 284 -14.59 -21.63 -10.31
C GLN A 284 -16.08 -21.29 -10.36
N MET A 285 -16.81 -21.52 -9.26
CA MET A 285 -18.23 -21.18 -9.16
C MET A 285 -18.44 -19.67 -9.25
N TYR A 286 -17.65 -18.89 -8.52
CA TYR A 286 -17.77 -17.43 -8.53
C TYR A 286 -17.39 -16.84 -9.90
N ILE A 287 -16.34 -17.35 -10.56
CA ILE A 287 -15.98 -16.96 -11.93
C ILE A 287 -17.14 -17.21 -12.91
N LYS A 288 -17.82 -18.36 -12.82
CA LYS A 288 -18.99 -18.65 -13.67
C LYS A 288 -20.10 -17.62 -13.46
N GLN A 289 -20.43 -17.30 -12.21
CA GLN A 289 -21.44 -16.29 -11.87
C GLN A 289 -21.07 -14.91 -12.41
N LEU A 290 -19.82 -14.48 -12.21
CA LEU A 290 -19.32 -13.19 -12.68
C LEU A 290 -19.35 -13.09 -14.22
N ARG A 291 -18.97 -14.15 -14.94
CA ARG A 291 -19.00 -14.20 -16.41
C ARG A 291 -20.43 -14.07 -16.96
N VAL A 292 -21.39 -14.75 -16.33
CA VAL A 292 -22.81 -14.62 -16.70
C VAL A 292 -23.29 -13.19 -16.44
N ALA A 293 -22.96 -12.61 -15.28
CA ALA A 293 -23.35 -11.25 -14.92
C ALA A 293 -22.75 -10.16 -15.81
N LEU A 294 -21.62 -10.44 -16.47
CA LEU A 294 -20.92 -9.54 -17.39
C LEU A 294 -21.19 -9.87 -18.87
N GLN A 295 -21.93 -10.93 -19.16
CA GLN A 295 -22.21 -11.36 -20.53
C GLN A 295 -22.96 -10.25 -21.29
N GLY A 296 -22.48 -9.92 -22.49
CA GLY A 296 -23.09 -8.88 -23.32
C GLY A 296 -22.79 -7.43 -22.89
N LYS A 297 -22.06 -7.21 -21.78
CA LYS A 297 -21.63 -5.86 -21.37
C LYS A 297 -20.33 -5.47 -22.07
N ALA A 298 -20.30 -4.28 -22.67
CA ALA A 298 -19.11 -3.74 -23.36
C ALA A 298 -19.02 -2.21 -23.23
N GLY A 299 -17.83 -1.65 -23.48
CA GLY A 299 -17.61 -0.21 -23.52
C GLY A 299 -18.02 0.51 -22.23
N ALA A 300 -18.87 1.52 -22.34
CA ALA A 300 -19.35 2.32 -21.21
C ALA A 300 -20.05 1.48 -20.13
N ALA A 301 -20.73 0.39 -20.49
CA ALA A 301 -21.40 -0.48 -19.52
C ALA A 301 -20.39 -1.12 -18.56
N LEU A 302 -19.19 -1.48 -19.02
CA LEU A 302 -18.15 -2.02 -18.13
C LEU A 302 -17.55 -0.96 -17.19
N GLN A 303 -17.76 0.33 -17.47
CA GLN A 303 -17.25 1.43 -16.65
C GLN A 303 -18.16 1.80 -15.49
N GLU A 304 -19.38 1.25 -15.45
CA GLU A 304 -20.29 1.38 -14.31
C GLU A 304 -19.64 0.80 -13.05
N LYS A 305 -19.85 1.47 -11.90
CA LYS A 305 -19.25 1.10 -10.61
C LYS A 305 -19.45 -0.39 -10.27
N GLU A 306 -20.66 -0.90 -10.46
CA GLU A 306 -20.99 -2.31 -10.21
C GLU A 306 -20.20 -3.27 -11.12
N ASN A 307 -20.07 -2.94 -12.40
CA ASN A 307 -19.38 -3.81 -13.36
C ASN A 307 -17.86 -3.75 -13.17
N LYS A 308 -17.30 -2.60 -12.78
CA LYS A 308 -15.89 -2.48 -12.36
C LYS A 308 -15.57 -3.42 -11.21
N ILE A 309 -16.43 -3.50 -10.18
CA ILE A 309 -16.26 -4.42 -9.05
C ILE A 309 -16.25 -5.87 -9.54
N LYS A 310 -17.19 -6.25 -10.42
CA LYS A 310 -17.26 -7.61 -10.99
C LYS A 310 -16.02 -7.96 -11.84
N VAL A 311 -15.49 -7.00 -12.60
CA VAL A 311 -14.26 -7.18 -13.39
C VAL A 311 -13.04 -7.36 -12.48
N VAL A 312 -12.93 -6.58 -11.40
CA VAL A 312 -11.87 -6.75 -10.39
C VAL A 312 -11.98 -8.13 -9.72
N ALA A 313 -13.19 -8.55 -9.34
CA ALA A 313 -13.43 -9.86 -8.75
C ALA A 313 -13.05 -11.03 -9.68
N LEU A 314 -13.24 -10.89 -11.00
CA LEU A 314 -12.76 -11.86 -11.98
C LEU A 314 -11.23 -11.96 -12.00
N ARG A 315 -10.53 -10.82 -11.93
CA ARG A 315 -9.06 -10.80 -11.85
C ARG A 315 -8.58 -11.47 -10.57
N THR A 316 -9.15 -11.07 -9.43
CA THR A 316 -8.85 -11.63 -8.11
C THR A 316 -8.98 -13.16 -8.08
N THR A 317 -10.11 -13.69 -8.53
CA THR A 317 -10.33 -15.15 -8.57
C THR A 317 -9.45 -15.86 -9.59
N SER A 318 -9.08 -15.21 -10.69
CA SER A 318 -8.14 -15.76 -11.67
C SER A 318 -6.72 -15.83 -11.08
N ASN A 319 -6.27 -14.78 -10.40
CA ASN A 319 -4.97 -14.71 -9.75
C ASN A 319 -4.81 -15.80 -8.70
N ILE A 320 -5.82 -15.96 -7.83
CA ILE A 320 -5.87 -17.05 -6.84
C ILE A 320 -5.72 -18.41 -7.53
N ASN A 321 -6.51 -18.69 -8.57
CA ASN A 321 -6.43 -19.98 -9.29
C ASN A 321 -5.05 -20.24 -9.91
N ILE A 322 -4.35 -19.20 -10.38
CA ILE A 322 -3.00 -19.33 -10.94
C ILE A 322 -2.01 -19.73 -9.84
N ILE A 323 -2.04 -19.04 -8.70
CA ILE A 323 -1.16 -19.36 -7.56
C ILE A 323 -1.47 -20.75 -7.00
N ILE A 324 -2.75 -21.09 -6.82
CA ILE A 324 -3.18 -22.40 -6.35
C ILE A 324 -2.61 -23.52 -7.24
N LYS A 325 -2.67 -23.37 -8.57
CA LYS A 325 -2.11 -24.37 -9.50
C LYS A 325 -0.61 -24.55 -9.31
N ASP A 326 0.12 -23.47 -9.03
CA ASP A 326 1.56 -23.52 -8.79
C ASP A 326 1.86 -24.34 -7.50
N LEU A 327 1.11 -24.09 -6.43
CA LEU A 327 1.24 -24.78 -5.14
C LEU A 327 0.78 -26.26 -5.17
N PHE A 328 -0.01 -26.66 -6.16
CA PHE A 328 -0.44 -28.06 -6.34
C PHE A 328 0.62 -28.98 -6.96
N HIS A 329 1.73 -28.45 -7.46
CA HIS A 329 2.83 -29.27 -7.97
C HIS A 329 3.43 -30.17 -6.85
N ASN A 330 4.12 -31.23 -7.25
CA ASN A 330 4.86 -32.13 -6.37
C ASN A 330 6.35 -32.11 -6.76
N PRO A 331 7.23 -31.42 -6.02
CA PRO A 331 6.94 -30.49 -4.90
C PRO A 331 6.22 -29.20 -5.37
N PRO A 332 5.64 -28.40 -4.44
CA PRO A 332 5.03 -27.10 -4.77
C PRO A 332 5.96 -26.21 -5.60
N SER A 333 5.40 -25.48 -6.56
CA SER A 333 6.14 -24.58 -7.46
C SER A 333 5.82 -23.12 -7.13
N TYR A 334 6.79 -22.24 -7.43
CA TYR A 334 6.74 -20.79 -7.18
C TYR A 334 7.13 -19.95 -8.39
N LYS A 335 6.71 -20.37 -9.59
CA LYS A 335 7.11 -19.81 -10.88
C LYS A 335 6.07 -18.91 -11.50
N CYS A 336 4.81 -18.95 -11.05
CA CYS A 336 3.79 -18.09 -11.62
C CYS A 336 4.02 -16.62 -11.26
N SER A 337 3.62 -15.73 -12.17
CA SER A 337 3.56 -14.27 -11.94
C SER A 337 2.12 -13.83 -12.21
N VAL A 338 1.54 -13.08 -11.27
CA VAL A 338 0.16 -12.57 -11.34
C VAL A 338 0.11 -11.08 -11.04
#